data_AF-A0A1Y4CI42-F1
#
_entry.id   AF-A0A1Y4CI42-F1
#
_cell.length_a   1.000
_cell.length_b   1.000
_cell.length_c   1.000
_cell.angle_alpha   90.00
_cell.angle_beta   90.00
_cell.angle_gamma   90.00
#
_symmetry.space_group_name_H-M   'P 1'
#
loop_
_entity.id
_entity.type
_entity.pdbx_description
1 polymer ?
#
loop_
_entity_poly.entity_id
_entity_poly.type
_entity_poly.pdbx_seq_one_letter_code
_entity_poly.pdbx_strand_id
1 'polypeptide(L)'
;MELGLTFPLQRFLRRKPPDYGTQPDRRFCWDLHSIHLRGHSCLLAVHCHSRYTFVRYDVAPLQWADLPGLFRDGLLDSLTAAGFSQARTEAYLRQAGDIVLTRTHGRREVAFLNRAWEDVLALDLCLDPSSQGQPLLDHAVNTRPSRCAGSEGLGTGLARLTALFQHPAENT
;
A
#
# COMPACT_ATOMS: atom_id res chain seq x y z
N MET A 1 -12.18 -4.55 2.19
CA MET A 1 -10.84 -3.97 2.39
C MET A 1 -11.02 -2.48 2.57
N GLU A 2 -10.31 -1.84 3.48
CA GLU A 2 -10.39 -0.37 3.65
C GLU A 2 -9.15 0.34 3.11
N LEU A 3 -9.38 1.38 2.30
CA LEU A 3 -8.34 2.24 1.74
C LEU A 3 -8.42 3.62 2.38
N GLY A 4 -7.52 3.88 3.31
CA GLY A 4 -7.44 5.11 4.08
C GLY A 4 -6.80 6.21 3.26
N LEU A 5 -7.56 7.27 2.96
CA LEU A 5 -7.06 8.38 2.17
C LEU A 5 -6.38 9.41 3.06
N THR A 6 -5.08 9.61 2.87
CA THR A 6 -4.36 10.72 3.50
C THR A 6 -4.96 12.07 3.08
N PHE A 7 -4.85 13.09 3.94
CA PHE A 7 -5.37 14.42 3.64
C PHE A 7 -4.81 15.01 2.33
N PRO A 8 -3.51 14.87 2.01
CA PRO A 8 -2.99 15.32 0.71
C PRO A 8 -3.63 14.59 -0.48
N LEU A 9 -3.87 13.27 -0.38
CA LEU A 9 -4.54 12.52 -1.45
C LEU A 9 -6.00 12.96 -1.62
N GLN A 10 -6.72 13.21 -0.53
CA GLN A 10 -8.10 13.74 -0.60
C GLN A 10 -8.16 15.08 -1.35
N ARG A 11 -7.21 15.99 -1.07
CA ARG A 11 -7.09 17.28 -1.76
C ARG A 11 -6.73 17.11 -3.23
N PHE A 12 -5.78 16.23 -3.54
CA PHE A 12 -5.37 15.91 -4.90
C PHE A 12 -6.57 15.43 -5.73
N LEU A 13 -7.38 14.52 -5.17
CA LEU A 13 -8.58 13.98 -5.82
C LEU A 13 -9.79 14.94 -5.80
N ARG A 14 -9.70 16.08 -5.10
CA ARG A 14 -10.81 17.03 -4.89
C ARG A 14 -12.07 16.37 -4.34
N ARG A 15 -11.92 15.37 -3.47
CA ARG A 15 -13.03 14.62 -2.86
C ARG A 15 -13.34 15.16 -1.46
N LYS A 16 -14.61 15.02 -1.05
CA LYS A 16 -14.99 15.22 0.35
C LYS A 16 -14.28 14.18 1.22
N PRO A 17 -13.95 14.51 2.48
CA PRO A 17 -13.39 13.54 3.40
C PRO A 17 -14.31 12.31 3.49
N PRO A 18 -13.78 11.09 3.31
CA PRO A 18 -14.56 9.89 3.52
C PRO A 18 -14.90 9.71 5.01
N ASP A 19 -15.80 8.77 5.27
CA ASP A 19 -16.13 8.35 6.62
C ASP A 19 -14.96 7.64 7.31
N TYR A 20 -15.03 7.53 8.63
CA TYR A 20 -14.08 6.71 9.37
C TYR A 20 -14.28 5.24 9.02
N GLY A 21 -13.17 4.53 8.85
CA GLY A 21 -13.18 3.09 8.65
C GLY A 21 -13.69 2.34 9.88
N THR A 22 -14.37 1.22 9.64
CA THR A 22 -14.92 0.33 10.66
C THR A 22 -14.21 -1.01 10.72
N GLN A 23 -13.30 -1.31 9.79
CA GLN A 23 -12.50 -2.54 9.78
C GLN A 23 -11.59 -2.61 11.00
N PRO A 24 -11.85 -3.52 11.97
CA PRO A 24 -11.00 -3.64 13.15
C PRO A 24 -9.64 -4.29 12.83
N ASP A 25 -9.59 -5.15 11.81
CA ASP A 25 -8.37 -5.87 11.46
C ASP A 25 -7.52 -5.11 10.44
N ARG A 26 -6.41 -4.54 10.92
CA ARG A 26 -5.47 -3.76 10.11
C ARG A 26 -4.77 -4.55 9.01
N ARG A 27 -4.89 -5.87 8.98
CA ARG A 27 -4.41 -6.72 7.88
C ARG A 27 -5.24 -6.56 6.60
N PHE A 28 -6.41 -5.95 6.69
CA PHE A 28 -7.26 -5.63 5.54
C PHE A 28 -7.37 -4.10 5.31
N CYS A 29 -6.43 -3.35 5.87
CA CYS A 29 -6.36 -1.89 5.76
C CYS A 29 -5.07 -1.48 5.03
N TRP A 30 -5.22 -0.54 4.10
CA TRP A 30 -4.11 0.13 3.43
C TRP A 30 -4.31 1.63 3.53
N ASP A 31 -3.24 2.39 3.77
CA ASP A 31 -3.28 3.85 3.67
C ASP A 31 -2.62 4.30 2.36
N LEU A 32 -3.28 5.23 1.68
CA LEU A 32 -2.92 5.69 0.35
C LEU A 32 -2.47 7.16 0.35
N HIS A 33 -1.44 7.43 -0.43
CA HIS A 33 -0.86 8.76 -0.58
C HIS A 33 -0.54 9.09 -2.04
N SER A 34 -0.77 10.34 -2.42
CA SER A 34 -0.27 10.88 -3.68
C SER A 34 1.14 11.42 -3.47
N ILE A 35 2.12 10.92 -4.21
CA ILE A 35 3.51 11.41 -4.18
C ILE A 35 3.92 11.89 -5.57
N HIS A 36 5.04 12.60 -5.65
CA HIS A 36 5.64 12.99 -6.93
C HIS A 36 7.03 12.37 -7.06
N LEU A 37 7.26 11.65 -8.15
CA LEU A 37 8.55 11.06 -8.49
C LEU A 37 8.95 11.55 -9.88
N ARG A 38 10.10 12.22 -9.97
CA ARG A 38 10.62 12.82 -11.21
C ARG A 38 9.61 13.68 -11.99
N GLY A 39 8.75 14.41 -11.27
CA GLY A 39 7.72 15.28 -11.86
C GLY A 39 6.38 14.60 -12.17
N HIS A 40 6.27 13.28 -11.97
CA HIS A 40 5.07 12.51 -12.26
C HIS A 40 4.28 12.20 -10.98
N SER A 41 2.96 12.33 -11.05
CA SER A 41 2.07 11.97 -9.92
C SER A 41 1.96 10.46 -9.80
N CYS A 42 2.23 9.94 -8.61
CA CYS A 42 2.29 8.51 -8.33
C CYS A 42 1.38 8.15 -7.15
N LEU A 43 0.82 6.95 -7.17
CA LEU A 43 0.14 6.37 -6.01
C LEU A 43 1.18 5.62 -5.17
N LEU A 44 1.25 5.97 -3.89
CA LEU A 44 1.91 5.20 -2.85
C LEU A 44 0.83 4.48 -2.03
N ALA A 45 0.92 3.17 -1.93
CA ALA A 45 0.05 2.35 -1.09
C ALA A 45 0.87 1.66 0.00
N VAL A 46 0.44 1.79 1.26
CA VAL A 46 1.16 1.21 2.41
C VAL A 46 0.21 0.37 3.24
N HIS A 47 0.54 -0.91 3.43
CA HIS A 47 -0.24 -1.83 4.22
C HIS A 47 -0.16 -1.46 5.72
N CYS A 48 -1.30 -1.25 6.37
CA CYS A 48 -1.35 -0.71 7.73
C CYS A 48 -0.67 -1.64 8.74
N HIS A 49 -0.75 -2.96 8.56
CA HIS A 49 -0.17 -3.92 9.49
C HIS A 49 1.34 -4.18 9.25
N SER A 50 1.74 -4.53 8.03
CA SER A 50 3.11 -4.96 7.72
C SER A 50 4.04 -3.83 7.27
N ARG A 51 3.49 -2.69 6.86
CA ARG A 51 4.17 -1.63 6.08
C ARG A 51 4.67 -2.09 4.72
N TYR A 52 4.13 -3.20 4.18
CA TYR A 52 4.37 -3.52 2.78
C TYR A 52 3.92 -2.35 1.90
N THR A 53 4.75 -1.95 0.95
CA THR A 53 4.58 -0.71 0.19
C THR A 53 4.66 -1.01 -1.30
N PHE A 54 3.78 -0.43 -2.09
CA PHE A 54 3.93 -0.46 -3.54
C PHE A 54 3.65 0.91 -4.17
N VAL A 55 4.25 1.13 -5.34
CA VAL A 55 4.10 2.37 -6.11
C VAL A 55 3.48 2.10 -7.48
N ARG A 56 2.49 2.92 -7.85
CA ARG A 56 2.09 3.09 -9.25
C ARG A 56 2.64 4.41 -9.76
N TYR A 57 3.55 4.32 -10.72
CA TYR A 57 4.24 5.45 -11.32
C TYR A 57 3.38 6.12 -12.40
N ASP A 58 3.61 7.41 -12.65
CA ASP A 58 2.98 8.20 -13.73
C ASP A 58 1.49 7.88 -13.96
N VAL A 59 0.69 8.07 -12.91
CA VAL A 59 -0.72 7.69 -12.91
C VAL A 59 -1.54 8.76 -13.62
N ALA A 60 -2.20 8.35 -14.70
CA ALA A 60 -3.03 9.25 -15.49
C ALA A 60 -4.29 9.71 -14.72
N PRO A 61 -4.81 10.92 -14.98
CA PRO A 61 -6.02 11.45 -14.32
C PRO A 61 -7.23 10.51 -14.34
N LEU A 62 -7.43 9.75 -15.42
CA LEU A 62 -8.55 8.82 -15.54
C LEU A 62 -8.43 7.64 -14.57
N GLN A 63 -7.20 7.16 -14.32
CA GLN A 63 -6.97 6.07 -13.37
C GLN A 63 -7.20 6.52 -11.93
N TRP A 64 -6.92 7.79 -11.60
CA TRP A 64 -7.27 8.36 -10.29
C TRP A 64 -8.77 8.44 -10.03
N ALA A 65 -9.60 8.51 -11.08
CA ALA A 65 -11.05 8.50 -10.93
C ALA A 65 -11.55 7.14 -10.39
N ASP A 66 -10.91 6.04 -10.79
CA ASP A 66 -11.11 4.69 -10.28
C ASP A 66 -9.95 4.26 -9.36
N LEU A 67 -9.81 4.96 -8.23
CA LEU A 67 -8.79 4.64 -7.23
C LEU A 67 -8.86 3.18 -6.72
N PRO A 68 -10.03 2.58 -6.46
CA PRO A 68 -10.12 1.15 -6.11
C PRO A 68 -9.54 0.22 -7.18
N GLY A 69 -9.86 0.44 -8.46
CA GLY A 69 -9.30 -0.33 -9.57
C GLY A 69 -7.78 -0.17 -9.68
N LEU A 70 -7.30 1.08 -9.65
CA LEU A 70 -5.87 1.40 -9.66
C LEU A 70 -5.10 0.71 -8.52
N PHE A 71 -5.67 0.74 -7.30
CA PHE A 71 -5.10 0.04 -6.15
C PHE A 71 -5.06 -1.47 -6.37
N ARG A 72 -6.18 -2.06 -6.82
CA ARG A 72 -6.30 -3.51 -7.02
C ARG A 72 -5.28 -4.02 -8.04
N ASP A 73 -5.16 -3.36 -9.18
CA ASP A 73 -4.18 -3.72 -10.20
C ASP A 73 -2.75 -3.60 -9.66
N GLY A 74 -2.45 -2.53 -8.91
CA GLY A 74 -1.12 -2.32 -8.35
C GLY A 74 -0.75 -3.34 -7.28
N LEU A 75 -1.72 -3.75 -6.46
CA LEU A 75 -1.53 -4.81 -5.48
C LEU A 75 -1.25 -6.15 -6.17
N LEU A 76 -2.02 -6.50 -7.21
CA LEU A 76 -1.80 -7.72 -7.98
C LEU A 76 -0.40 -7.76 -8.61
N ASP A 77 -0.01 -6.69 -9.29
CA ASP A 77 1.31 -6.57 -9.93
C ASP A 77 2.44 -6.68 -8.90
N SER A 78 2.36 -5.91 -7.81
CA SER A 78 3.40 -5.86 -6.79
C SER A 78 3.56 -7.19 -6.06
N LEU A 79 2.45 -7.85 -5.68
CA LEU A 79 2.51 -9.15 -5.01
C LEU A 79 3.02 -10.25 -5.95
N THR A 80 2.63 -10.23 -7.23
CA THR A 80 3.16 -11.16 -8.23
C THR A 80 4.67 -10.99 -8.39
N ALA A 81 5.14 -9.74 -8.51
CA ALA A 81 6.56 -9.42 -8.59
C ALA A 81 7.34 -9.82 -7.33
N ALA A 82 6.71 -9.75 -6.15
CA ALA A 82 7.29 -10.20 -4.89
C ALA A 82 7.26 -11.73 -4.70
N GLY A 83 6.73 -12.49 -5.67
CA GLY A 83 6.73 -13.96 -5.66
C GLY A 83 5.55 -14.60 -4.93
N PHE A 84 4.49 -13.83 -4.62
CA PHE A 84 3.27 -14.41 -4.08
C PHE A 84 2.48 -15.11 -5.19
N SER A 85 1.95 -16.30 -4.90
CA SER A 85 1.12 -17.01 -5.86
C SER A 85 -0.22 -16.32 -6.05
N GLN A 86 -0.75 -16.40 -7.28
CA GLN A 86 -2.07 -15.87 -7.62
C GLN A 86 -3.16 -16.38 -6.65
N ALA A 87 -3.15 -17.67 -6.33
CA ALA A 87 -4.09 -18.28 -5.39
C ALA A 87 -4.06 -17.63 -3.99
N ARG A 88 -2.88 -17.27 -3.48
CA ARG A 88 -2.75 -16.57 -2.18
C ARG A 88 -3.27 -15.15 -2.26
N THR A 89 -2.94 -14.43 -3.33
CA THR A 89 -3.40 -13.06 -3.53
C THR A 89 -4.92 -12.99 -3.68
N GLU A 90 -5.51 -13.92 -4.43
CA GLU A 90 -6.97 -14.03 -4.58
C GLU A 90 -7.66 -14.41 -3.27
N ALA A 91 -7.08 -15.31 -2.48
CA ALA A 91 -7.60 -15.65 -1.16
C ALA A 91 -7.59 -14.43 -0.22
N TYR A 92 -6.49 -13.66 -0.21
CA TYR A 92 -6.39 -12.41 0.54
C TYR A 92 -7.47 -11.41 0.13
N LEU A 93 -7.62 -11.15 -1.18
CA LEU A 93 -8.64 -10.23 -1.70
C LEU A 93 -10.07 -10.69 -1.35
N ARG A 94 -10.35 -11.99 -1.44
CA ARG A 94 -11.65 -12.57 -1.07
C ARG A 94 -11.95 -12.40 0.41
N GLN A 95 -10.96 -12.65 1.27
CA GLN A 95 -11.11 -12.46 2.72
C GLN A 95 -11.27 -10.98 3.09
N ALA A 96 -10.55 -10.10 2.40
CA ALA A 96 -10.65 -8.67 2.63
C ALA A 96 -12.02 -8.11 2.25
N GLY A 97 -12.72 -8.73 1.29
CA GLY A 97 -14.02 -8.27 0.77
C GLY A 97 -13.92 -6.96 -0.01
N ASP A 98 -15.07 -6.35 -0.31
CA ASP A 98 -15.17 -5.17 -1.15
C ASP A 98 -14.30 -4.00 -0.69
N ILE A 99 -13.74 -3.27 -1.66
CA ILE A 99 -12.89 -2.11 -1.40
C ILE A 99 -13.76 -0.90 -1.03
N VAL A 100 -13.49 -0.32 0.13
CA VAL A 100 -14.18 0.88 0.65
C VAL A 100 -13.14 1.97 0.93
N LEU A 101 -13.46 3.21 0.53
CA LEU A 101 -12.60 4.37 0.79
C LEU A 101 -12.94 4.97 2.17
N THR A 102 -11.92 5.16 3.01
CA THR A 102 -12.08 5.58 4.41
C THR A 102 -11.06 6.67 4.77
N ARG A 103 -11.18 7.23 5.98
CA ARG A 103 -10.05 7.97 6.59
C ARG A 103 -8.93 7.01 6.96
N THR A 104 -7.70 7.53 7.02
CA THR A 104 -6.52 6.77 7.45
C THR A 104 -6.68 6.11 8.80
N HIS A 105 -6.07 4.94 8.98
CA HIS A 105 -6.41 3.98 10.03
C HIS A 105 -5.77 4.23 11.40
N GLY A 106 -5.04 5.33 11.55
CA GLY A 106 -4.51 5.79 12.83
C GLY A 106 -3.24 6.63 12.68
N ARG A 107 -2.86 7.32 13.76
CA ARG A 107 -1.67 8.19 13.75
C ARG A 107 -0.39 7.38 13.55
N ARG A 108 -0.34 6.15 14.08
CA ARG A 108 0.83 5.27 14.02
C ARG A 108 1.04 4.74 12.59
N GLU A 109 -0.03 4.32 11.94
CA GLU A 109 -0.07 3.86 10.55
C GLU A 109 0.38 4.98 9.60
N VAL A 110 -0.18 6.19 9.76
CA VAL A 110 0.22 7.37 8.97
C VAL A 110 1.69 7.74 9.19
N ALA A 111 2.20 7.65 10.41
CA ALA A 111 3.61 7.91 10.68
C ALA A 111 4.53 6.92 9.93
N PHE A 112 4.15 5.65 9.86
CA PHE A 112 4.91 4.65 9.11
C PHE A 112 4.74 4.76 7.60
N LEU A 113 3.58 5.21 7.11
CA LEU A 113 3.39 5.60 5.72
C LEU A 113 4.30 6.76 5.34
N ASN A 114 4.35 7.82 6.14
CA ASN A 114 5.25 8.96 5.88
C ASN A 114 6.71 8.52 5.82
N ARG A 115 7.08 7.55 6.67
CA ARG A 115 8.43 6.98 6.63
C ARG A 115 8.67 6.09 5.40
N ALA A 116 7.65 5.38 4.92
CA ALA A 116 7.75 4.56 3.71
C ALA A 116 7.90 5.44 2.48
N TRP A 117 7.19 6.57 2.45
CA TRP A 117 7.37 7.59 1.42
C TRP A 117 8.81 8.11 1.36
N GLU A 118 9.42 8.44 2.50
CA GLU A 118 10.83 8.85 2.51
C GLU A 118 11.79 7.77 2.02
N ASP A 119 11.55 6.50 2.39
CA ASP A 119 12.36 5.38 1.87
C ASP A 119 12.22 5.28 0.33
N VAL A 120 11.01 5.44 -0.20
CA VAL A 120 10.76 5.48 -1.66
C VAL A 120 11.53 6.63 -2.33
N LEU A 121 11.51 7.83 -1.75
CA LEU A 121 12.26 8.97 -2.28
C LEU A 121 13.78 8.73 -2.26
N ALA A 122 14.29 8.08 -1.20
CA ALA A 122 15.71 7.75 -1.09
C ALA A 122 16.16 6.66 -2.07
N LEU A 123 15.21 5.90 -2.63
CA LEU A 123 15.44 4.79 -3.56
C LEU A 123 15.11 5.17 -5.02
N ASP A 124 15.17 6.46 -5.38
CA ASP A 124 14.87 6.93 -6.75
C ASP A 124 15.71 6.25 -7.85
N LEU A 125 16.89 5.71 -7.52
CA LEU A 125 17.69 4.91 -8.45
C LEU A 125 17.05 3.58 -8.85
N CYS A 126 16.11 3.06 -8.04
CA CYS A 126 15.34 1.85 -8.33
C CYS A 126 14.08 2.12 -9.16
N LEU A 127 13.76 3.40 -9.42
CA LEU A 127 12.62 3.79 -10.23
C LEU A 127 12.85 3.39 -11.69
N ASP A 128 11.85 2.75 -12.29
CA ASP A 128 11.80 2.47 -13.73
C ASP A 128 10.80 3.41 -14.41
N PRO A 129 11.25 4.45 -15.14
CA PRO A 129 10.35 5.39 -15.81
C PRO A 129 9.54 4.77 -16.95
N SER A 130 9.89 3.58 -17.41
CA SER A 130 9.22 2.91 -18.54
C SER A 130 8.05 2.02 -18.12
N SER A 131 7.86 1.81 -16.81
CA SER A 131 6.85 0.90 -16.27
C SER A 131 5.93 1.59 -15.28
N GLN A 132 4.65 1.26 -15.31
CA GLN A 132 3.69 1.78 -14.32
C GLN A 132 3.83 1.08 -12.97
N GLY A 133 3.99 -0.25 -12.98
CA GLY A 133 4.36 -1.02 -11.79
C GLY A 133 5.84 -0.84 -11.51
N GLN A 134 6.25 -0.90 -10.25
CA GLN A 134 7.63 -0.60 -9.84
C GLN A 134 8.31 -1.76 -9.10
N PRO A 135 8.48 -2.97 -9.71
CA PRO A 135 8.97 -4.16 -9.01
C PRO A 135 10.29 -3.97 -8.24
N LEU A 136 11.28 -3.30 -8.84
CA LEU A 136 12.59 -3.11 -8.22
C LEU A 136 12.52 -2.15 -7.02
N LEU A 137 11.83 -1.02 -7.19
CA LEU A 137 11.61 -0.04 -6.13
C LEU A 137 10.76 -0.62 -4.99
N ASP A 138 9.66 -1.29 -5.31
CA ASP A 138 8.81 -2.01 -4.36
C ASP A 138 9.64 -3.04 -3.58
N HIS A 139 10.45 -3.84 -4.26
CA HIS A 139 11.31 -4.81 -3.59
C HIS A 139 12.33 -4.12 -2.67
N ALA A 140 12.99 -3.05 -3.13
CA ALA A 140 13.98 -2.33 -2.36
C ALA A 140 13.38 -1.68 -1.09
N VAL A 141 12.21 -1.06 -1.18
CA VAL A 141 11.53 -0.50 0.00
C VAL A 141 11.06 -1.59 0.96
N ASN A 142 10.57 -2.71 0.44
CA ASN A 142 10.02 -3.79 1.25
C ASN A 142 11.05 -4.71 1.90
N THR A 143 12.31 -4.67 1.45
CA THR A 143 13.44 -5.38 2.06
C THR A 143 14.28 -4.49 2.99
N ARG A 144 14.02 -3.18 3.02
CA ARG A 144 14.65 -2.24 3.95
C ARG A 144 14.15 -2.47 5.39
N PRO A 145 15.05 -2.57 6.39
CA PRO A 145 14.66 -2.66 7.79
C PRO A 145 13.83 -1.45 8.24
N SER A 146 12.64 -1.70 8.77
CA SER A 146 11.68 -0.67 9.20
C SER A 146 10.82 -1.14 10.37
N ARG A 147 10.19 -0.19 11.06
CA ARG A 147 9.13 -0.45 12.05
C ARG A 147 7.76 -0.37 11.36
N CYS A 148 6.75 -1.02 11.92
CA CYS A 148 5.36 -0.93 11.45
C CYS A 148 4.36 -0.87 12.61
N ALA A 149 3.06 -0.79 12.29
CA ALA A 149 2.02 -0.79 13.31
C ALA A 149 1.78 -2.19 13.90
N GLY A 150 1.78 -3.23 13.05
CA GLY A 150 1.43 -4.60 13.42
C GLY A 150 2.54 -5.45 14.05
N SER A 151 3.73 -4.91 14.28
CA SER A 151 4.82 -5.66 14.91
C SER A 151 5.75 -4.72 15.68
N GLU A 152 6.34 -5.24 16.76
CA GLU A 152 7.39 -4.54 17.49
C GLU A 152 8.77 -4.73 16.82
N GLY A 153 9.68 -3.81 17.07
CA GLY A 153 11.06 -3.90 16.58
C GLY A 153 11.25 -3.66 15.07
N LEU A 154 12.47 -3.91 14.61
CA LEU A 154 12.86 -3.81 13.21
C LEU A 154 12.58 -5.12 12.47
N GLY A 155 12.23 -5.00 11.21
CA GLY A 155 11.94 -6.11 10.29
C GLY A 155 11.66 -5.56 8.90
N THR A 156 11.31 -6.41 7.93
CA THR A 156 11.06 -5.98 6.56
C THR A 156 9.57 -6.08 6.22
N GLY A 157 9.08 -5.19 5.36
CA GLY A 157 7.68 -5.19 4.93
C GLY A 157 7.30 -6.50 4.22
N LEU A 158 8.23 -7.00 3.40
CA LEU A 158 8.09 -8.28 2.69
C LEU A 158 7.98 -9.45 3.65
N ALA A 159 8.92 -9.62 4.59
CA ALA A 159 8.91 -10.77 5.50
C ALA A 159 7.65 -10.79 6.38
N ARG A 160 7.21 -9.62 6.86
CA ARG A 160 5.98 -9.49 7.65
C ARG A 160 4.75 -9.86 6.83
N LEU A 161 4.63 -9.40 5.58
CA LEU A 161 3.51 -9.76 4.73
C LEU A 161 3.52 -11.26 4.38
N THR A 162 4.70 -11.83 4.12
CA THR A 162 4.88 -13.27 3.89
C THR A 162 4.40 -14.09 5.07
N ALA A 163 4.75 -13.70 6.30
CA ALA A 163 4.29 -14.39 7.50
C ALA A 163 2.75 -14.36 7.64
N LEU A 164 2.12 -13.22 7.31
CA LEU A 164 0.65 -13.10 7.32
C LEU A 164 -0.02 -14.04 6.31
N PHE A 165 0.62 -14.27 5.16
CA PHE A 165 0.07 -15.12 4.09
C PHE A 165 0.36 -16.61 4.33
N GLN A 166 1.31 -16.94 5.20
CA GLN A 166 1.60 -18.32 5.64
C GLN A 166 0.70 -18.77 6.79
N HIS A 167 0.33 -17.85 7.67
CA HIS A 167 -0.57 -18.09 8.79
C HIS A 167 -1.75 -17.12 8.71
N PRO A 168 -2.73 -17.34 7.81
CA PRO A 168 -3.98 -16.59 7.87
C PRO A 168 -4.56 -16.80 9.27
N ALA A 169 -4.99 -15.72 9.94
CA ALA A 169 -5.50 -15.81 11.30
C ALA A 169 -6.50 -16.97 11.42
N GLU A 170 -6.22 -17.89 12.33
CA GLU A 170 -7.26 -18.75 12.84
C GLU A 170 -8.33 -17.83 13.45
N ASN A 171 -9.58 -17.98 13.00
CA ASN A 171 -10.72 -17.29 13.58
C ASN A 171 -10.88 -17.76 15.04
N THR A 172 -10.25 -17.05 15.98
CA THR A 172 -10.67 -17.02 17.40
C THR A 172 -11.71 -15.93 17.61
#